data_AF-A0A969GC17-F1
#
_entry.id   AF-A0A969GC17-F1
#
_cell.length_a   1.000
_cell.length_b   1.000
_cell.length_c   1.000
_cell.angle_alpha   90.00
_cell.angle_beta   90.00
_cell.angle_gamma   90.00
#
_symmetry.space_group_name_H-M   'P 1'
#
loop_
_entity.id
_entity.type
_entity.pdbx_description
1 polymer ?
#
loop_
_entity_poly.entity_id
_entity_poly.type
_entity_poly.pdbx_seq_one_letter_code
_entity_poly.pdbx_strand_id
1 'polypeptide(L)'
;MNKLSNFKFLTVLILFVFTIAACTEDEPKTYNIPTTYNFENVSYSGQTQRLAMLQEMKNYMETANTAGNVVEASRLKAMFENDAANAGFIQTYDASKQLKNKTFENQQAIFEGLFEDFETASQSTLIGSNGQAGVVVSLDGLKAYLMNGNGLEYTQVIEKGLMGACLYYQSTAVYFGSDKMNVDNTTVTAGEGTAMEHHWDEAFGYLAVPIDFPTNTDGLAFWGKYCNDRNAILGTNAKIMDNFLKGRAAISNNDLAARDEAIIEIQANWESVFFADF
;
A
#
# COMPACT_ATOMS: atom_id res chain seq x y z
N MET A 1 20.28 -70.27 -51.74
CA MET A 1 19.41 -70.00 -50.58
C MET A 1 20.29 -69.86 -49.34
N ASN A 2 20.32 -68.66 -48.74
CA ASN A 2 20.34 -68.35 -47.29
C ASN A 2 21.41 -69.07 -46.41
N LYS A 3 22.28 -68.43 -45.62
CA LYS A 3 22.18 -67.26 -44.73
C LYS A 3 23.61 -66.95 -44.21
N LEU A 4 24.11 -65.71 -44.31
CA LEU A 4 24.18 -64.69 -43.26
C LEU A 4 25.11 -64.99 -42.04
N SER A 5 26.25 -64.28 -42.08
CA SER A 5 27.05 -63.65 -41.00
C SER A 5 26.46 -63.63 -39.59
N ASN A 6 27.31 -63.88 -38.58
CA ASN A 6 27.09 -63.44 -37.20
C ASN A 6 28.41 -62.92 -36.57
N PHE A 7 28.64 -61.62 -36.76
CA PHE A 7 29.63 -60.80 -36.06
C PHE A 7 29.11 -60.51 -34.65
N LYS A 8 29.85 -60.90 -33.61
CA LYS A 8 29.48 -60.60 -32.21
C LYS A 8 29.78 -59.12 -31.93
N PHE A 9 28.73 -58.30 -31.86
CA PHE A 9 28.81 -56.92 -31.44
C PHE A 9 28.83 -56.85 -29.90
N LEU A 10 29.89 -56.30 -29.34
CA LEU A 10 30.03 -55.96 -27.92
C LEU A 10 29.42 -54.57 -27.73
N THR A 11 28.23 -54.48 -27.15
CA THR A 11 27.62 -53.20 -26.80
C THR A 11 27.97 -52.86 -25.35
N VAL A 12 28.95 -51.97 -25.16
CA VAL A 12 29.21 -51.32 -23.87
C VAL A 12 28.29 -50.11 -23.77
N LEU A 13 27.32 -50.16 -22.86
CA LEU A 13 26.44 -49.04 -22.53
C LEU A 13 27.23 -48.08 -21.61
N ILE A 14 27.76 -46.99 -22.17
CA ILE A 14 28.35 -45.91 -21.39
C ILE A 14 27.21 -45.04 -20.87
N LEU A 15 26.91 -45.16 -19.58
CA LEU A 15 26.01 -44.27 -18.86
C LEU A 15 26.75 -42.95 -18.60
N PHE A 16 26.52 -41.95 -19.46
CA PHE A 16 27.05 -40.61 -19.28
C PHE A 16 26.18 -39.88 -18.25
N VAL A 17 26.60 -39.87 -17.00
CA VAL A 17 26.00 -39.03 -15.96
C VAL A 17 26.47 -37.59 -16.22
N PHE A 18 25.63 -36.80 -16.88
CA PHE A 18 25.78 -35.35 -16.93
C PHE A 18 25.41 -34.78 -15.56
N THR A 19 26.43 -34.52 -14.72
CA THR A 19 26.28 -33.61 -13.59
C THR A 19 26.23 -32.19 -14.13
N ILE A 20 25.02 -31.68 -14.34
CA ILE A 20 24.78 -30.24 -14.48
C ILE A 20 24.97 -29.63 -13.09
N ALA A 21 26.21 -29.24 -12.77
CA ALA A 21 26.48 -28.30 -11.70
C ALA A 21 26.18 -26.89 -12.23
N ALA A 22 24.91 -26.48 -12.15
CA ALA A 22 24.52 -25.09 -12.27
C ALA A 22 24.47 -24.49 -10.87
N CYS A 23 25.63 -24.12 -10.35
CA CYS A 23 25.78 -23.25 -9.19
C CYS A 23 26.88 -22.25 -9.54
N THR A 24 26.48 -21.15 -10.18
CA THR A 24 27.11 -19.88 -9.86
C THR A 24 26.29 -19.35 -8.69
N GLU A 25 26.70 -19.67 -7.46
CA GLU A 25 26.29 -18.82 -6.35
C GLU A 25 26.90 -17.46 -6.66
N ASP A 26 26.08 -16.52 -7.13
CA ASP A 26 26.50 -15.14 -7.24
C ASP A 26 26.87 -14.70 -5.83
N GLU A 27 28.15 -14.41 -5.62
CA GLU A 27 28.66 -13.87 -4.36
C GLU A 27 27.76 -12.70 -3.92
N PRO A 28 27.33 -12.64 -2.65
CA PRO A 28 26.42 -11.61 -2.18
C PRO A 28 27.03 -10.24 -2.45
N LYS A 29 26.29 -9.40 -3.19
CA LYS A 29 26.72 -8.03 -3.46
C LYS A 29 26.77 -7.26 -2.14
N THR A 30 27.89 -6.60 -1.86
CA THR A 30 28.06 -5.80 -0.65
C THR A 30 27.98 -4.31 -1.00
N TYR A 31 27.01 -3.61 -0.40
CA TYR A 31 26.85 -2.16 -0.50
C TYR A 31 26.29 -1.60 0.81
N ASN A 32 26.49 -0.31 1.04
CA ASN A 32 25.97 0.36 2.23
C ASN A 32 24.47 0.59 2.07
N ILE A 33 23.70 0.11 3.04
CA ILE A 33 22.29 0.44 3.20
C ILE A 33 22.20 1.65 4.15
N PRO A 34 21.62 2.78 3.75
CA PRO A 34 21.41 3.93 4.63
C PRO A 34 20.52 3.56 5.83
N THR A 35 20.62 4.30 6.92
CA THR A 35 19.77 4.12 8.12
C THR A 35 18.47 4.93 8.08
N THR A 36 18.30 5.76 7.05
CA THR A 36 17.13 6.62 6.81
C THR A 36 16.84 6.65 5.31
N TYR A 37 15.63 6.97 4.91
CA TYR A 37 15.20 7.03 3.50
C TYR A 37 15.65 8.33 2.82
N ASN A 38 16.96 8.57 2.78
CA ASN A 38 17.59 9.80 2.28
C ASN A 38 18.42 9.57 1.00
N PHE A 39 17.93 8.72 0.10
CA PHE A 39 18.56 8.46 -1.21
C PHE A 39 18.54 9.71 -2.09
N GLU A 40 19.43 9.75 -3.08
CA GLU A 40 19.38 10.78 -4.13
C GLU A 40 18.22 10.52 -5.10
N ASN A 41 17.69 11.60 -5.68
CA ASN A 41 16.61 11.57 -6.67
C ASN A 41 15.34 10.81 -6.22
N VAL A 42 14.89 11.07 -4.99
CA VAL A 42 13.67 10.45 -4.46
C VAL A 42 12.44 11.30 -4.78
N SER A 43 11.38 10.67 -5.32
CA SER A 43 10.11 11.32 -5.60
C SER A 43 8.91 10.41 -5.28
N TYR A 44 7.99 10.93 -4.46
CA TYR A 44 6.69 10.30 -4.17
C TYR A 44 5.63 11.33 -3.78
N SER A 45 5.74 12.57 -4.30
CA SER A 45 4.84 13.67 -3.95
C SER A 45 3.37 13.38 -4.31
N GLY A 46 3.11 12.53 -5.31
CA GLY A 46 1.77 12.09 -5.66
C GLY A 46 1.13 11.21 -4.57
N GLN A 47 1.93 10.44 -3.85
CA GLN A 47 1.48 9.59 -2.73
C GLN A 47 1.15 10.47 -1.54
N THR A 48 2.03 11.41 -1.19
CA THR A 48 1.81 12.39 -0.12
C THR A 48 0.53 13.19 -0.35
N GLN A 49 0.28 13.63 -1.60
CA GLN A 49 -0.96 14.33 -1.94
C GLN A 49 -2.21 13.46 -1.75
N ARG A 50 -2.19 12.19 -2.18
CA ARG A 50 -3.34 11.28 -1.99
C ARG A 50 -3.59 10.95 -0.52
N LEU A 51 -2.55 10.79 0.28
CA LEU A 51 -2.67 10.63 1.73
C LEU A 51 -3.34 11.87 2.35
N ALA A 52 -2.91 13.08 1.96
CA ALA A 52 -3.53 14.31 2.42
C ALA A 52 -5.00 14.44 1.96
N MET A 53 -5.33 14.06 0.72
CA MET A 53 -6.71 14.02 0.23
C MET A 53 -7.57 13.05 1.06
N LEU A 54 -7.07 11.85 1.35
CA LEU A 54 -7.78 10.88 2.18
C LEU A 54 -7.97 11.40 3.61
N GLN A 55 -6.98 12.13 4.14
CA GLN A 55 -7.09 12.75 5.47
C GLN A 55 -8.18 13.82 5.48
N GLU A 56 -8.26 14.67 4.45
CA GLU A 56 -9.34 15.65 4.35
C GLU A 56 -10.72 14.98 4.17
N MET A 57 -10.80 13.90 3.39
CA MET A 57 -12.02 13.10 3.24
C MET A 57 -12.48 12.50 4.58
N LYS A 58 -11.53 11.93 5.34
CA LYS A 58 -11.78 11.45 6.70
C LYS A 58 -12.30 12.56 7.60
N ASN A 59 -11.63 13.72 7.61
CA ASN A 59 -12.05 14.86 8.43
C ASN A 59 -13.48 15.31 8.07
N TYR A 60 -13.84 15.28 6.79
CA TYR A 60 -15.20 15.59 6.36
C TYR A 60 -16.21 14.55 6.86
N MET A 61 -15.91 13.25 6.72
CA MET A 61 -16.77 12.19 7.26
C MET A 61 -16.97 12.30 8.78
N GLU A 62 -15.91 12.61 9.53
CA GLU A 62 -15.96 12.79 10.98
C GLU A 62 -16.87 13.94 11.43
N THR A 63 -17.22 14.90 10.55
CA THR A 63 -18.19 15.94 10.89
C THR A 63 -19.56 15.37 11.24
N ALA A 64 -19.93 14.20 10.69
CA ALA A 64 -21.18 13.52 10.97
C ALA A 64 -21.24 12.86 12.35
N ASN A 65 -20.11 12.82 13.08
CA ASN A 65 -20.10 12.43 14.50
C ASN A 65 -20.80 13.45 15.40
N THR A 66 -21.25 14.58 14.84
CA THR A 66 -22.17 15.54 15.48
C THR A 66 -23.55 15.40 14.85
N ALA A 67 -24.56 15.11 15.66
CA ALA A 67 -25.92 14.89 15.18
C ALA A 67 -26.45 16.10 14.39
N GLY A 68 -27.07 15.84 13.24
CA GLY A 68 -27.60 16.88 12.34
C GLY A 68 -26.60 17.44 11.33
N ASN A 69 -25.32 17.05 11.38
CA ASN A 69 -24.39 17.31 10.30
C ASN A 69 -24.52 16.23 9.22
N VAL A 70 -24.85 16.65 8.00
CA VAL A 70 -24.96 15.77 6.83
C VAL A 70 -23.64 15.75 6.08
N VAL A 71 -23.20 14.55 5.71
CA VAL A 71 -22.07 14.31 4.82
C VAL A 71 -22.64 13.91 3.46
N GLU A 72 -22.45 14.78 2.47
CA GLU A 72 -23.01 14.65 1.14
C GLU A 72 -22.19 13.64 0.31
N ALA A 73 -22.84 12.63 -0.27
CA ALA A 73 -22.17 11.66 -1.12
C ALA A 73 -21.56 12.32 -2.35
N SER A 74 -22.22 13.36 -2.88
CA SER A 74 -21.72 14.13 -4.02
C SER A 74 -20.35 14.77 -3.75
N ARG A 75 -20.15 15.32 -2.55
CA ARG A 75 -18.86 15.87 -2.13
C ARG A 75 -17.82 14.77 -1.90
N LEU A 76 -18.19 13.64 -1.28
CA LEU A 76 -17.27 12.51 -1.11
C LEU A 76 -16.80 11.95 -2.47
N LYS A 77 -17.69 11.81 -3.45
CA LYS A 77 -17.36 11.42 -4.82
C LYS A 77 -16.40 12.42 -5.47
N ALA A 78 -16.66 13.72 -5.31
CA ALA A 78 -15.76 14.78 -5.80
C ALA A 78 -14.36 14.70 -5.14
N MET A 79 -14.28 14.48 -3.83
CA MET A 79 -12.99 14.28 -3.13
C MET A 79 -12.27 13.03 -3.64
N PHE A 80 -13.00 11.96 -3.94
CA PHE A 80 -12.44 10.71 -4.45
C PHE A 80 -11.85 10.86 -5.86
N GLU A 81 -12.51 11.65 -6.71
CA GLU A 81 -12.11 11.95 -8.10
C GLU A 81 -11.11 13.12 -8.23
N ASN A 82 -10.81 13.81 -7.13
CA ASN A 82 -10.11 15.10 -7.13
C ASN A 82 -10.79 16.18 -8.00
N ASP A 83 -12.11 16.24 -7.96
CA ASP A 83 -12.84 17.38 -8.50
C ASP A 83 -12.77 18.54 -7.49
N ALA A 84 -11.69 19.32 -7.57
CA ALA A 84 -11.39 20.40 -6.63
C ALA A 84 -12.53 21.45 -6.50
N ALA A 85 -13.35 21.63 -7.53
CA ALA A 85 -14.45 22.59 -7.51
C ALA A 85 -15.58 22.14 -6.56
N ASN A 86 -15.80 20.83 -6.44
CA ASN A 86 -16.91 20.25 -5.68
C ASN A 86 -16.44 19.51 -4.41
N ALA A 87 -15.16 19.16 -4.32
CA ALA A 87 -14.57 18.43 -3.18
C ALA A 87 -14.51 19.28 -1.90
N GLY A 88 -14.40 20.60 -2.03
CA GLY A 88 -14.24 21.51 -0.91
C GLY A 88 -12.98 21.21 -0.09
N PHE A 89 -11.87 20.91 -0.76
CA PHE A 89 -10.57 20.75 -0.12
C PHE A 89 -10.09 22.06 0.50
N ILE A 90 -9.39 21.96 1.62
CA ILE A 90 -8.68 23.05 2.29
C ILE A 90 -7.36 23.32 1.54
N GLN A 91 -6.67 22.26 1.12
CA GLN A 91 -5.45 22.34 0.34
C GLN A 91 -5.71 22.31 -1.17
N THR A 92 -4.68 22.69 -1.94
CA THR A 92 -4.67 22.53 -3.40
C THR A 92 -3.85 21.31 -3.77
N TYR A 93 -4.42 20.46 -4.63
CA TYR A 93 -3.78 19.26 -5.14
C TYR A 93 -3.61 19.35 -6.66
N ASP A 94 -2.59 18.66 -7.17
CA ASP A 94 -2.42 18.46 -8.61
C ASP A 94 -3.60 17.62 -9.14
N ALA A 95 -4.30 18.15 -10.16
CA ALA A 95 -5.50 17.56 -10.74
C ALA A 95 -5.30 16.12 -11.28
N SER A 96 -4.07 15.72 -11.59
CA SER A 96 -3.73 14.35 -11.99
C SER A 96 -3.75 13.35 -10.83
N LYS A 97 -3.72 13.82 -9.58
CA LYS A 97 -3.69 12.96 -8.39
C LYS A 97 -5.11 12.72 -7.94
N GLN A 98 -5.57 11.49 -8.08
CA GLN A 98 -6.91 11.07 -7.65
C GLN A 98 -6.77 9.85 -6.75
N LEU A 99 -7.69 9.69 -5.79
CA LEU A 99 -7.83 8.45 -5.02
C LEU A 99 -8.54 7.39 -5.87
N LYS A 100 -9.56 7.78 -6.64
CA LYS A 100 -10.36 6.87 -7.45
C LYS A 100 -9.53 6.06 -8.42
N ASN A 101 -8.72 6.72 -9.27
CA ASN A 101 -7.90 6.01 -10.27
C ASN A 101 -6.75 5.16 -9.69
N LYS A 102 -6.46 5.32 -8.39
CA LYS A 102 -5.50 4.49 -7.65
C LYS A 102 -6.17 3.43 -6.79
N THR A 103 -7.47 3.52 -6.59
CA THR A 103 -8.25 2.47 -5.95
C THR A 103 -8.47 1.33 -6.93
N PHE A 104 -8.32 0.10 -6.46
CA PHE A 104 -8.54 -1.10 -7.25
C PHE A 104 -9.89 -1.00 -7.97
N GLU A 105 -9.87 -1.19 -9.29
CA GLU A 105 -10.96 -0.80 -10.20
C GLU A 105 -12.31 -1.38 -9.77
N ASN A 106 -12.35 -2.65 -9.36
CA ASN A 106 -13.58 -3.32 -8.96
C ASN A 106 -14.15 -2.84 -7.61
N GLN A 107 -13.40 -2.04 -6.84
CA GLN A 107 -13.85 -1.45 -5.58
C GLN A 107 -14.37 -0.03 -5.74
N GLN A 108 -14.10 0.65 -6.87
CA GLN A 108 -14.46 2.07 -7.03
C GLN A 108 -15.97 2.30 -6.89
N ALA A 109 -16.79 1.52 -7.60
CA ALA A 109 -18.25 1.62 -7.51
C ALA A 109 -18.79 1.22 -6.13
N ILE A 110 -18.09 0.34 -5.40
CA ILE A 110 -18.45 -0.06 -4.04
C ILE A 110 -18.27 1.13 -3.09
N PHE A 111 -17.15 1.86 -3.16
CA PHE A 111 -16.95 3.06 -2.36
C PHE A 111 -17.96 4.16 -2.69
N GLU A 112 -18.31 4.33 -3.97
CA GLU A 112 -19.34 5.30 -4.35
C GLU A 112 -20.71 4.96 -3.75
N GLY A 113 -21.07 3.68 -3.69
CA GLY A 113 -22.26 3.22 -2.97
C GLY A 113 -22.15 3.44 -1.45
N LEU A 114 -20.99 3.19 -0.86
CA LEU A 114 -20.75 3.47 0.57
C LEU A 114 -20.89 4.97 0.88
N PHE A 115 -20.55 5.87 -0.04
CA PHE A 115 -20.77 7.31 0.14
C PHE A 115 -22.26 7.66 0.20
N GLU A 116 -23.10 7.02 -0.64
CA GLU A 116 -24.56 7.20 -0.63
C GLU A 116 -25.19 6.64 0.66
N ASP A 117 -24.72 5.47 1.10
CA ASP A 117 -25.12 4.87 2.36
C ASP A 117 -24.71 5.74 3.57
N PHE A 118 -23.51 6.32 3.54
CA PHE A 118 -23.04 7.25 4.57
C PHE A 118 -23.95 8.47 4.63
N GLU A 119 -24.24 9.11 3.49
CA GLU A 119 -25.12 10.28 3.42
C GLU A 119 -26.47 9.97 4.07
N THR A 120 -27.07 8.85 3.69
CA THR A 120 -28.34 8.37 4.25
C THR A 120 -28.29 8.22 5.77
N ALA A 121 -27.22 7.63 6.31
CA ALA A 121 -27.06 7.52 7.76
C ALA A 121 -26.85 8.88 8.45
N SER A 122 -26.09 9.78 7.83
CA SER A 122 -25.72 11.09 8.38
C SER A 122 -26.90 12.08 8.46
N GLN A 123 -27.98 11.82 7.73
CA GLN A 123 -29.23 12.58 7.86
C GLN A 123 -29.92 12.37 9.22
N SER A 124 -29.53 11.34 9.98
CA SER A 124 -30.11 11.10 11.31
C SER A 124 -29.77 12.22 12.30
N THR A 125 -30.80 12.72 12.97
CA THR A 125 -30.68 13.66 14.11
C THR A 125 -30.85 12.96 15.46
N LEU A 126 -30.93 11.63 15.45
CA LEU A 126 -31.27 10.82 16.61
C LEU A 126 -30.01 10.28 17.31
N ILE A 127 -30.20 9.80 18.54
CA ILE A 127 -29.20 9.00 19.24
C ILE A 127 -29.18 7.61 18.59
N GLY A 128 -27.98 7.13 18.23
CA GLY A 128 -27.83 5.81 17.63
C GLY A 128 -28.26 4.70 18.59
N SER A 129 -29.02 3.73 18.08
CA SER A 129 -29.45 2.55 18.84
C SER A 129 -29.70 1.37 17.89
N ASN A 130 -29.95 0.16 18.42
CA ASN A 130 -30.16 -1.01 17.58
C ASN A 130 -31.37 -0.81 16.64
N GLY A 131 -31.13 -0.89 15.34
CA GLY A 131 -32.13 -0.62 14.29
C GLY A 131 -32.30 0.86 13.93
N GLN A 132 -31.53 1.78 14.53
CA GLN A 132 -31.65 3.22 14.31
C GLN A 132 -30.29 3.87 14.09
N ALA A 133 -30.11 4.45 12.90
CA ALA A 133 -28.95 5.28 12.61
C ALA A 133 -28.93 6.51 13.53
N GLY A 134 -27.74 6.96 13.91
CA GLY A 134 -27.56 8.11 14.76
C GLY A 134 -26.19 8.15 15.41
N VAL A 135 -25.94 9.20 16.18
CA VAL A 135 -24.66 9.37 16.87
C VAL A 135 -24.66 8.58 18.18
N VAL A 136 -23.63 7.76 18.36
CA VAL A 136 -23.34 7.00 19.59
C VAL A 136 -22.11 7.61 20.26
N VAL A 137 -22.19 7.81 21.58
CA VAL A 137 -21.10 8.37 22.39
C VAL A 137 -20.40 7.25 23.15
N SER A 138 -19.06 7.30 23.22
CA SER A 138 -18.25 6.36 23.98
C SER A 138 -18.62 6.36 25.47
N LEU A 139 -18.32 5.28 26.18
CA LEU A 139 -18.68 5.12 27.60
C LEU A 139 -18.05 6.19 28.50
N ASP A 140 -16.88 6.72 28.12
CA ASP A 140 -16.18 7.81 28.82
C ASP A 140 -16.67 9.21 28.40
N GLY A 141 -17.59 9.31 27.43
CA GLY A 141 -18.12 10.58 26.94
C GLY A 141 -17.17 11.36 26.03
N LEU A 142 -15.99 10.83 25.71
CA LEU A 142 -14.94 11.59 25.02
C LEU A 142 -15.00 11.53 23.50
N LYS A 143 -15.68 10.54 22.93
CA LYS A 143 -15.77 10.31 21.49
C LYS A 143 -17.21 10.08 21.08
N ALA A 144 -17.54 10.49 19.86
CA ALA A 144 -18.83 10.30 19.24
C ALA A 144 -18.63 9.70 17.85
N TYR A 145 -19.57 8.86 17.43
CA TYR A 145 -19.49 8.10 16.20
C TYR A 145 -20.86 8.03 15.54
N LEU A 146 -20.94 8.40 14.27
CA LEU A 146 -22.13 8.09 13.47
C LEU A 146 -22.17 6.59 13.18
N MET A 147 -23.23 5.93 13.61
CA MET A 147 -23.49 4.53 13.27
C MET A 147 -24.80 4.41 12.48
N ASN A 148 -24.86 3.46 11.56
CA ASN A 148 -26.12 3.09 10.92
C ASN A 148 -26.96 2.18 11.85
N GLY A 149 -28.18 1.83 11.41
CA GLY A 149 -29.09 1.00 12.22
C GLY A 149 -28.56 -0.41 12.53
N ASN A 150 -27.54 -0.88 11.82
CA ASN A 150 -26.88 -2.16 12.07
C ASN A 150 -25.62 -2.03 12.95
N GLY A 151 -25.32 -0.83 13.46
CA GLY A 151 -24.11 -0.56 14.25
C GLY A 151 -22.83 -0.41 13.43
N LEU A 152 -22.93 -0.21 12.11
CA LEU A 152 -21.78 0.02 11.24
C LEU A 152 -21.39 1.51 11.25
N GLU A 153 -20.12 1.79 11.52
CA GLU A 153 -19.53 3.13 11.37
C GLU A 153 -18.92 3.26 9.96
N TYR A 154 -19.62 3.96 9.06
CA TYR A 154 -19.17 4.08 7.66
C TYR A 154 -17.81 4.80 7.52
N THR A 155 -17.46 5.72 8.43
CA THR A 155 -16.14 6.37 8.45
C THR A 155 -15.03 5.34 8.50
N GLN A 156 -15.14 4.34 9.38
CA GLN A 156 -14.15 3.26 9.49
C GLN A 156 -14.13 2.42 8.22
N VAL A 157 -15.29 2.01 7.71
CA VAL A 157 -15.38 1.16 6.51
C VAL A 157 -14.72 1.83 5.30
N ILE A 158 -14.98 3.11 5.10
CA ILE A 158 -14.43 3.87 3.98
C ILE A 158 -12.95 4.15 4.18
N GLU A 159 -12.53 4.69 5.33
CA GLU A 159 -11.12 4.99 5.62
C GLU A 159 -10.27 3.73 5.47
N LYS A 160 -10.61 2.71 6.24
CA LYS A 160 -9.87 1.46 6.31
C LYS A 160 -9.98 0.66 4.99
N GLY A 161 -11.14 0.73 4.33
CA GLY A 161 -11.31 0.17 2.99
C GLY A 161 -10.38 0.81 1.97
N LEU A 162 -10.29 2.14 1.93
CA LEU A 162 -9.39 2.86 1.01
C LEU A 162 -7.92 2.66 1.36
N MET A 163 -7.59 2.48 2.65
CA MET A 163 -6.24 2.06 3.03
C MET A 163 -5.85 0.74 2.36
N GLY A 164 -6.74 -0.25 2.34
CA GLY A 164 -6.50 -1.54 1.67
C GLY A 164 -6.55 -1.42 0.15
N ALA A 165 -7.68 -0.95 -0.39
CA ALA A 165 -7.99 -0.96 -1.82
C ALA A 165 -7.23 0.10 -2.63
N CYS A 166 -6.68 1.14 -1.98
CA CYS A 166 -5.85 2.14 -2.63
C CYS A 166 -4.40 2.07 -2.12
N LEU A 167 -4.13 2.38 -0.85
CA LEU A 167 -2.75 2.60 -0.40
C LEU A 167 -1.92 1.31 -0.41
N TYR A 168 -2.44 0.25 0.23
CA TYR A 168 -1.80 -1.06 0.27
C TYR A 168 -1.72 -1.66 -1.14
N TYR A 169 -2.86 -1.74 -1.84
CA TYR A 169 -2.92 -2.25 -3.21
C TYR A 169 -1.92 -1.57 -4.16
N GLN A 170 -1.81 -0.24 -4.12
CA GLN A 170 -0.85 0.46 -4.96
C GLN A 170 0.59 0.06 -4.61
N SER A 171 0.97 0.07 -3.33
CA SER A 171 2.33 -0.30 -2.92
C SER A 171 2.65 -1.75 -3.29
N THR A 172 1.83 -2.70 -2.85
CA THR A 172 2.18 -4.12 -2.85
C THR A 172 1.84 -4.87 -4.13
N ALA A 173 0.77 -4.48 -4.84
CA ALA A 173 0.34 -5.16 -6.06
C ALA A 173 0.73 -4.40 -7.34
N VAL A 174 0.73 -3.06 -7.30
CA VAL A 174 1.03 -2.24 -8.49
C VAL A 174 2.51 -1.91 -8.56
N TYR A 175 3.04 -1.17 -7.58
CA TYR A 175 4.42 -0.68 -7.62
C TYR A 175 5.45 -1.78 -7.42
N PHE A 176 5.17 -2.78 -6.58
CA PHE A 176 6.00 -4.00 -6.52
C PHE A 176 5.67 -5.03 -7.60
N GLY A 177 4.68 -4.79 -8.44
CA GLY A 177 4.33 -5.67 -9.55
C GLY A 177 5.39 -5.68 -10.66
N SER A 178 5.38 -6.74 -11.48
CA SER A 178 6.35 -6.92 -12.58
C SER A 178 6.38 -5.75 -13.55
N ASP A 179 5.25 -5.11 -13.82
CA ASP A 179 5.13 -3.97 -14.74
C ASP A 179 5.88 -2.72 -14.25
N LYS A 180 6.27 -2.71 -12.98
CA LYS A 180 6.97 -1.62 -12.31
C LYS A 180 8.36 -2.02 -11.82
N MET A 181 8.56 -3.31 -11.54
CA MET A 181 9.84 -3.86 -11.08
C MET A 181 10.68 -4.50 -12.20
N ASN A 182 10.19 -4.56 -13.45
CA ASN A 182 10.93 -4.99 -14.63
C ASN A 182 11.07 -3.87 -15.68
N VAL A 183 11.22 -2.62 -15.22
CA VAL A 183 11.41 -1.43 -16.06
C VAL A 183 12.89 -1.01 -16.09
N ASP A 184 13.18 0.08 -16.78
CA ASP A 184 14.53 0.63 -16.83
C ASP A 184 15.10 0.93 -15.44
N ASN A 185 16.35 0.49 -15.22
CA ASN A 185 17.13 0.76 -14.03
C ASN A 185 18.52 1.34 -14.38
N THR A 186 18.60 2.16 -15.42
CA THR A 186 19.89 2.71 -15.89
C THR A 186 19.83 4.19 -16.22
N THR A 187 18.71 4.67 -16.75
CA THR A 187 18.52 6.05 -17.19
C THR A 187 18.03 6.89 -16.02
N VAL A 188 18.87 7.78 -15.53
CA VAL A 188 18.53 8.67 -14.42
C VAL A 188 17.73 9.88 -14.92
N THR A 189 16.53 10.03 -14.39
CA THR A 189 15.74 11.26 -14.46
C THR A 189 16.04 12.10 -13.22
N ALA A 190 16.47 13.36 -13.42
CA ALA A 190 16.80 14.25 -12.31
C ALA A 190 15.60 14.44 -11.38
N GLY A 191 15.79 14.18 -10.09
CA GLY A 191 14.76 14.27 -9.06
C GLY A 191 13.88 13.02 -8.89
N GLU A 192 13.95 12.04 -9.79
CA GLU A 192 13.16 10.80 -9.73
C GLU A 192 13.99 9.51 -9.72
N GLY A 193 15.24 9.57 -10.18
CA GLY A 193 16.12 8.42 -10.28
C GLY A 193 15.85 7.66 -11.56
N THR A 194 16.21 6.37 -11.58
CA THR A 194 15.75 5.47 -12.66
C THR A 194 14.25 5.22 -12.56
N ALA A 195 13.63 4.66 -13.61
CA ALA A 195 12.21 4.33 -13.56
C ALA A 195 11.87 3.34 -12.44
N MET A 196 12.75 2.35 -12.20
CA MET A 196 12.57 1.36 -11.13
C MET A 196 12.74 1.99 -9.74
N GLU A 197 13.71 2.87 -9.58
CA GLU A 197 13.92 3.65 -8.35
C GLU A 197 12.71 4.50 -8.01
N HIS A 198 12.19 5.26 -9.00
CA HIS A 198 11.00 6.08 -8.81
C HIS A 198 9.79 5.24 -8.40
N HIS A 199 9.56 4.08 -9.03
CA HIS A 199 8.44 3.22 -8.66
C HIS A 199 8.59 2.62 -7.25
N TRP A 200 9.81 2.33 -6.81
CA TRP A 200 10.06 1.92 -5.43
C TRP A 200 9.77 3.05 -4.43
N ASP A 201 10.19 4.27 -4.75
CA ASP A 201 9.92 5.46 -3.95
C ASP A 201 8.42 5.75 -3.85
N GLU A 202 7.67 5.55 -4.94
CA GLU A 202 6.21 5.62 -4.96
C GLU A 202 5.55 4.53 -4.09
N ALA A 203 6.15 3.33 -3.98
CA ALA A 203 5.66 2.30 -3.08
C ALA A 203 5.85 2.69 -1.61
N PHE A 204 7.03 3.25 -1.28
CA PHE A 204 7.36 3.77 0.05
C PHE A 204 6.41 4.92 0.46
N GLY A 205 6.11 5.82 -0.46
CA GLY A 205 5.23 6.96 -0.19
C GLY A 205 3.85 6.59 0.36
N TYR A 206 3.30 5.41 0.01
CA TYR A 206 2.02 4.93 0.54
C TYR A 206 2.07 4.35 1.96
N LEU A 207 3.25 4.05 2.48
CA LEU A 207 3.42 3.61 3.87
C LEU A 207 3.11 4.73 4.87
N ALA A 208 3.25 6.00 4.44
CA ALA A 208 2.91 7.18 5.23
C ALA A 208 3.69 7.31 6.55
N VAL A 209 5.01 7.15 6.45
CA VAL A 209 5.98 7.28 7.55
C VAL A 209 7.02 8.35 7.24
N PRO A 210 7.65 8.98 8.26
CA PRO A 210 8.79 9.85 8.04
C PRO A 210 10.03 9.06 7.55
N ILE A 211 10.98 9.75 6.92
CA ILE A 211 12.17 9.12 6.33
C ILE A 211 13.10 8.46 7.36
N ASP A 212 12.99 8.83 8.63
CA ASP A 212 13.75 8.32 9.76
C ASP A 212 12.90 7.44 10.70
N PHE A 213 11.77 6.93 10.20
CA PHE A 213 11.01 5.88 10.87
C PHE A 213 11.91 4.65 11.13
N PRO A 214 11.78 3.94 12.26
CA PRO A 214 10.88 4.22 13.37
C PRO A 214 11.50 5.05 14.51
N THR A 215 12.68 5.63 14.30
CA THR A 215 13.28 6.53 15.31
C THR A 215 12.46 7.82 15.47
N ASN A 216 11.75 8.22 14.41
CA ASN A 216 10.75 9.26 14.40
C ASN A 216 9.36 8.66 14.10
N THR A 217 8.38 9.01 14.91
CA THR A 217 6.97 8.59 14.76
C THR A 217 6.03 9.79 14.63
N ASP A 218 6.56 10.98 14.38
CA ASP A 218 5.76 12.17 14.13
C ASP A 218 5.18 12.13 12.71
N GLY A 219 3.95 12.62 12.57
CA GLY A 219 3.27 12.71 11.27
C GLY A 219 2.84 11.38 10.65
N LEU A 220 2.86 10.28 11.41
CA LEU A 220 2.33 9.00 10.96
C LEU A 220 0.86 9.12 10.57
N ALA A 221 0.52 8.61 9.39
CA ALA A 221 -0.86 8.54 8.92
C ALA A 221 -1.19 7.12 8.44
N PHE A 222 -2.47 6.74 8.49
CA PHE A 222 -2.96 5.48 7.94
C PHE A 222 -2.07 4.28 8.29
N TRP A 223 -1.48 3.60 7.29
CA TRP A 223 -0.63 2.43 7.51
C TRP A 223 0.54 2.68 8.45
N GLY A 224 1.23 3.82 8.37
CA GLY A 224 2.30 4.17 9.30
C GLY A 224 1.80 4.23 10.75
N LYS A 225 0.61 4.80 10.97
CA LYS A 225 -0.02 4.84 12.29
C LYS A 225 -0.33 3.44 12.81
N TYR A 226 -0.96 2.58 12.00
CA TYR A 226 -1.31 1.22 12.42
C TYR A 226 -0.09 0.32 12.60
N CYS A 227 0.96 0.48 11.78
CA CYS A 227 2.23 -0.19 12.02
C CYS A 227 2.74 0.13 13.42
N ASN A 228 2.78 1.43 13.77
CA ASN A 228 3.26 1.88 15.06
C ASN A 228 2.39 1.41 16.23
N ASP A 229 1.06 1.49 16.09
CA ASP A 229 0.12 1.05 17.11
C ASP A 229 0.26 -0.45 17.43
N ARG A 230 0.59 -1.29 16.44
CA ARG A 230 0.77 -2.74 16.61
C ARG A 230 2.21 -3.16 16.86
N ASN A 231 3.16 -2.23 16.80
CA ASN A 231 4.58 -2.54 16.86
C ASN A 231 5.01 -3.21 18.17
N ALA A 232 4.40 -2.86 19.31
CA ALA A 232 4.70 -3.49 20.59
C ALA A 232 4.45 -5.01 20.61
N ILE A 233 3.55 -5.48 19.73
CA ILE A 233 3.19 -6.91 19.60
C ILE A 233 3.93 -7.55 18.41
N LEU A 234 4.00 -6.85 17.27
CA LEU A 234 4.47 -7.43 16.01
C LEU A 234 5.94 -7.14 15.68
N GLY A 235 6.50 -6.06 16.23
CA GLY A 235 7.85 -5.58 15.90
C GLY A 235 8.05 -5.24 14.43
N THR A 236 6.99 -4.77 13.74
CA THR A 236 6.97 -4.57 12.29
C THR A 236 7.60 -3.26 11.84
N ASN A 237 7.68 -2.25 12.71
CA ASN A 237 8.17 -0.92 12.35
C ASN A 237 9.57 -0.95 11.70
N ALA A 238 10.56 -1.51 12.41
CA ALA A 238 11.92 -1.63 11.90
C ALA A 238 11.99 -2.58 10.70
N LYS A 239 11.31 -3.73 10.75
CA LYS A 239 11.32 -4.72 9.68
C LYS A 239 10.83 -4.16 8.34
N ILE A 240 9.75 -3.39 8.34
CA ILE A 240 9.22 -2.78 7.13
C ILE A 240 10.19 -1.71 6.62
N MET A 241 10.67 -0.82 7.50
CA MET A 241 11.58 0.25 7.10
C MET A 241 12.91 -0.29 6.56
N ASP A 242 13.54 -1.21 7.28
CA ASP A 242 14.83 -1.80 6.91
C ASP A 242 14.75 -2.47 5.55
N ASN A 243 13.62 -3.10 5.21
CA ASN A 243 13.42 -3.69 3.88
C ASN A 243 13.15 -2.64 2.80
N PHE A 244 12.45 -1.53 3.10
CA PHE A 244 12.35 -0.41 2.15
C PHE A 244 13.72 0.19 1.83
N LEU A 245 14.59 0.34 2.84
CA LEU A 245 15.97 0.80 2.69
C LEU A 245 16.82 -0.22 1.91
N LYS A 246 16.74 -1.49 2.28
CA LYS A 246 17.45 -2.60 1.62
C LYS A 246 17.09 -2.66 0.14
N GLY A 247 15.80 -2.70 -0.20
CA GLY A 247 15.38 -2.83 -1.59
C GLY A 247 15.71 -1.60 -2.43
N ARG A 248 15.59 -0.38 -1.88
CA ARG A 248 16.00 0.84 -2.59
C ARG A 248 17.51 0.87 -2.88
N ALA A 249 18.33 0.46 -1.91
CA ALA A 249 19.77 0.32 -2.08
C ALA A 249 20.12 -0.80 -3.08
N ALA A 250 19.39 -1.92 -3.04
CA ALA A 250 19.55 -3.04 -3.95
C ALA A 250 19.28 -2.63 -5.41
N ILE A 251 18.22 -1.84 -5.67
CA ILE A 251 17.93 -1.28 -6.99
C ILE A 251 19.10 -0.44 -7.50
N SER A 252 19.63 0.49 -6.69
CA SER A 252 20.78 1.32 -7.09
C SER A 252 22.05 0.53 -7.40
N ASN A 253 22.17 -0.70 -6.87
CA ASN A 253 23.31 -1.60 -7.11
C ASN A 253 22.98 -2.75 -8.09
N ASN A 254 21.83 -2.65 -8.76
CA ASN A 254 21.31 -3.64 -9.69
C ASN A 254 21.25 -5.06 -9.09
N ASP A 255 20.99 -5.16 -7.79
CA ASP A 255 20.84 -6.40 -7.03
C ASP A 255 19.36 -6.79 -6.95
N LEU A 256 18.85 -7.33 -8.05
CA LEU A 256 17.44 -7.60 -8.19
C LEU A 256 16.95 -8.72 -7.25
N ALA A 257 17.83 -9.64 -6.85
CA ALA A 257 17.50 -10.70 -5.90
C ALA A 257 17.25 -10.14 -4.50
N ALA A 258 18.12 -9.26 -4.00
CA ALA A 258 17.92 -8.60 -2.70
C ALA A 258 16.70 -7.66 -2.71
N ARG A 259 16.42 -7.02 -3.85
CA ARG A 259 15.20 -6.24 -4.08
C ARG A 259 13.95 -7.10 -4.00
N ASP A 260 13.93 -8.26 -4.64
CA ASP A 260 12.78 -9.19 -4.62
C ASP A 260 12.54 -9.76 -3.21
N GLU A 261 13.62 -10.11 -2.48
CA GLU A 261 13.54 -10.53 -1.08
C GLU A 261 12.94 -9.42 -0.19
N ALA A 262 13.37 -8.17 -0.38
CA ALA A 262 12.82 -7.04 0.35
C ALA A 262 11.33 -6.81 0.10
N ILE A 263 10.84 -7.01 -1.13
CA ILE A 263 9.40 -6.94 -1.45
C ILE A 263 8.61 -7.97 -0.64
N ILE A 264 9.07 -9.22 -0.62
CA ILE A 264 8.41 -10.32 0.11
C ILE A 264 8.33 -9.99 1.60
N GLU A 265 9.43 -9.51 2.19
CA GLU A 265 9.46 -9.14 3.60
C GLU A 265 8.57 -7.93 3.93
N ILE A 266 8.53 -6.92 3.05
CA ILE A 266 7.62 -5.78 3.23
C ILE A 266 6.16 -6.26 3.22
N GLN A 267 5.78 -7.06 2.23
CA GLN A 267 4.42 -7.59 2.10
C GLN A 267 4.03 -8.41 3.35
N ALA A 268 4.86 -9.38 3.75
CA ALA A 268 4.58 -10.24 4.90
C ALA A 268 4.40 -9.45 6.22
N ASN A 269 5.25 -8.45 6.46
CA ASN A 269 5.17 -7.63 7.66
C ASN A 269 3.99 -6.66 7.63
N TRP A 270 3.66 -6.10 6.46
CA TRP A 270 2.51 -5.21 6.29
C TRP A 270 1.18 -5.97 6.41
N GLU A 271 1.09 -7.18 5.86
CA GLU A 271 -0.07 -8.09 6.03
C GLU A 271 -0.27 -8.50 7.49
N SER A 272 0.83 -8.70 8.24
CA SER A 272 0.73 -8.96 9.69
C SER A 272 0.07 -7.80 10.44
N VAL A 273 0.29 -6.55 10.02
CA VAL A 273 -0.40 -5.36 10.58
C VAL A 273 -1.87 -5.36 10.18
N PHE A 274 -2.18 -5.70 8.92
CA PHE A 274 -3.55 -5.84 8.43
C PHE A 274 -4.36 -6.80 9.31
N PHE A 275 -3.90 -8.04 9.49
CA PHE A 275 -4.61 -9.06 10.27
C PHE A 275 -4.75 -8.74 11.76
N ALA A 276 -3.86 -7.89 12.27
CA ALA A 276 -3.95 -7.49 13.65
C ALA A 276 -5.11 -6.49 13.83
N ASP A 277 -5.29 -5.54 12.90
CA ASP A 277 -6.15 -4.37 13.08
C ASP A 277 -7.56 -4.44 12.47
N PHE A 278 -7.79 -5.46 11.64
CA PHE A 278 -9.02 -5.68 10.90
C PHE A 278 -9.59 -7.05 11.24
#